data_AF-A0A373NWC1-F1
#
_entry.id   AF-A0A373NWC1-F1
#
_cell.length_a   1.000
_cell.length_b   1.000
_cell.length_c   1.000
_cell.angle_alpha   90.00
_cell.angle_beta   90.00
_cell.angle_gamma   90.00
#
_symmetry.space_group_name_H-M   'P 1'
#
loop_
_entity.id
_entity.type
_entity.pdbx_description
1 polymer ?
#
loop_
_entity_poly.entity_id
_entity_poly.type
_entity_poly.pdbx_seq_one_letter_code
_entity_poly.pdbx_strand_id
1 'polypeptide(L)'
;MNQRQRAFCEAYLKCGNAAEAAIKAGYSPKSARSIGQRLLTFADIREYLAQRNAQIIAENTATLEEIYSFWTVTMRDQASKPADRLKASELLSKALIVERTRKENSDQSGAGHEFDGWSDEELRGAVHLMEDLSDEEFNAIMDAYNRKKRR
;
A
#
# COMPACT_ATOMS: atom_id res chain seq x y z
N MET A 1 -15.23 2.43 24.66
CA MET A 1 -14.93 1.02 25.03
C MET A 1 -14.43 0.93 26.47
N ASN A 2 -14.96 0.00 27.27
CA ASN A 2 -14.55 -0.25 28.66
C ASN A 2 -13.45 -1.32 28.79
N GLN A 3 -12.91 -1.52 30.01
CA GLN A 3 -11.81 -2.45 30.26
C GLN A 3 -12.14 -3.92 29.91
N ARG A 4 -13.37 -4.39 30.19
CA ARG A 4 -13.79 -5.77 29.85
C ARG A 4 -13.95 -5.95 28.35
N GLN A 5 -14.48 -4.97 27.64
CA GLN A 5 -14.57 -4.99 26.18
C GLN A 5 -13.17 -4.99 25.55
N ARG A 6 -12.22 -4.20 26.10
CA ARG A 6 -10.82 -4.26 25.66
C ARG A 6 -10.21 -5.64 25.87
N ALA A 7 -10.39 -6.22 27.06
CA ALA A 7 -9.92 -7.57 27.37
C ALA A 7 -10.56 -8.64 26.44
N PHE A 8 -11.83 -8.45 26.07
CA PHE A 8 -12.51 -9.30 25.09
C PHE A 8 -11.84 -9.20 23.72
N CYS A 9 -11.58 -7.99 23.22
CA CYS A 9 -10.92 -7.78 21.95
C CYS A 9 -9.53 -8.44 21.90
N GLU A 10 -8.69 -8.20 22.92
CA GLU A 10 -7.35 -8.79 23.00
C GLU A 10 -7.38 -10.33 23.09
N ALA A 11 -8.35 -10.90 23.78
CA ALA A 11 -8.52 -12.35 23.83
C ALA A 11 -9.04 -12.91 22.49
N TYR A 12 -9.97 -12.21 21.85
CA TYR A 12 -10.54 -12.60 20.57
C TYR A 12 -9.52 -12.58 19.43
N LEU A 13 -8.65 -11.56 19.39
CA LEU A 13 -7.54 -11.48 18.43
C LEU A 13 -6.59 -12.68 18.53
N LYS A 14 -6.46 -13.29 19.72
CA LYS A 14 -5.57 -14.44 19.96
C LYS A 14 -6.21 -15.79 19.60
N CYS A 15 -7.47 -16.01 19.95
CA CYS A 15 -8.12 -17.33 19.80
C CYS A 15 -9.16 -17.41 18.68
N GLY A 16 -9.62 -16.29 18.12
CA GLY A 16 -10.69 -16.25 17.11
C GLY A 16 -12.05 -16.74 17.61
N ASN A 17 -12.21 -17.05 18.90
CA ASN A 17 -13.41 -17.63 19.47
C ASN A 17 -14.10 -16.63 20.42
N ALA A 18 -15.31 -16.19 20.05
CA ALA A 18 -16.04 -15.17 20.81
C ALA A 18 -16.46 -15.64 22.21
N ALA A 19 -16.81 -16.92 22.39
CA ALA A 19 -17.20 -17.44 23.70
C ALA A 19 -15.98 -17.54 24.63
N GLU A 20 -14.88 -18.07 24.13
CA GLU A 20 -13.63 -18.17 24.88
C GLU A 20 -13.07 -16.78 25.24
N ALA A 21 -13.12 -15.84 24.29
CA ALA A 21 -12.71 -14.45 24.53
C ALA A 21 -13.56 -13.77 25.60
N ALA A 22 -14.87 -14.02 25.62
CA ALA A 22 -15.76 -13.50 26.65
C ALA A 22 -15.43 -14.08 28.04
N ILE A 23 -15.12 -15.38 28.14
CA ILE A 23 -14.68 -16.00 29.39
C ILE A 23 -13.37 -15.37 29.88
N LYS A 24 -12.38 -15.21 28.98
CA LYS A 24 -11.08 -14.58 29.30
C LYS A 24 -11.22 -13.11 29.71
N ALA A 25 -12.20 -12.40 29.15
CA ALA A 25 -12.56 -11.04 29.55
C ALA A 25 -13.35 -10.95 30.87
N GLY A 26 -13.55 -12.09 31.53
CA GLY A 26 -14.19 -12.23 32.83
C GLY A 26 -15.71 -12.31 32.79
N TYR A 27 -16.36 -12.43 31.63
CA TYR A 27 -17.81 -12.64 31.57
C TYR A 27 -18.20 -14.04 32.07
N SER A 28 -19.44 -14.18 32.56
CA SER A 28 -19.94 -15.46 33.07
C SER A 28 -19.87 -16.56 32.01
N PRO A 29 -19.30 -17.74 32.32
CA PRO A 29 -19.24 -18.86 31.37
C PRO A 29 -20.62 -19.27 30.84
N LYS A 30 -21.66 -19.17 31.68
CA LYS A 30 -23.04 -19.54 31.32
C LYS A 30 -23.62 -18.68 30.19
N SER A 31 -23.18 -17.43 30.05
CA SER A 31 -23.66 -16.48 29.05
C SER A 31 -22.57 -16.04 28.06
N ALA A 32 -21.36 -16.61 28.13
CA ALA A 32 -20.22 -16.20 27.33
C ALA A 32 -20.49 -16.30 25.82
N ARG A 33 -21.21 -17.34 25.37
CA ARG A 33 -21.56 -17.51 23.95
C ARG A 33 -22.43 -16.37 23.43
N SER A 34 -23.51 -16.02 24.13
CA SER A 34 -24.42 -14.96 23.70
C SER A 34 -23.80 -13.58 23.86
N ILE A 35 -23.06 -13.35 24.95
CA ILE A 35 -22.33 -12.10 25.19
C ILE A 35 -21.27 -11.90 24.11
N GLY A 36 -20.44 -12.90 23.81
CA GLY A 36 -19.38 -12.80 22.81
C GLY A 36 -19.92 -12.43 21.43
N GLN A 37 -20.99 -13.10 20.98
CA GLN A 37 -21.64 -12.77 19.70
C GLN A 37 -22.20 -11.35 19.69
N ARG A 38 -22.85 -10.92 20.79
CA ARG A 38 -23.35 -9.55 20.91
C ARG A 38 -22.24 -8.50 20.92
N LEU A 39 -21.12 -8.78 21.57
CA LEU A 39 -19.98 -7.85 21.61
C LEU A 39 -19.43 -7.59 20.20
N LEU A 40 -19.40 -8.61 19.33
CA LEU A 40 -18.94 -8.46 17.95
C LEU A 40 -19.86 -7.59 17.07
N THR A 41 -21.09 -7.28 17.50
CA THR A 41 -21.98 -6.38 16.73
C THR A 41 -21.79 -4.91 17.09
N PHE A 42 -21.11 -4.61 18.20
CA PHE A 42 -20.90 -3.22 18.64
C PHE A 42 -19.87 -2.52 17.76
N ALA A 43 -20.21 -1.31 17.32
CA ALA A 43 -19.38 -0.54 16.39
C ALA A 43 -17.99 -0.24 16.96
N ASP A 44 -17.91 0.14 18.24
CA ASP A 44 -16.63 0.44 18.92
C ASP A 44 -15.71 -0.78 19.02
N ILE A 45 -16.28 -1.97 19.24
CA ILE A 45 -15.53 -3.23 19.27
C ILE A 45 -15.02 -3.61 17.88
N ARG A 46 -15.88 -3.51 16.85
CA ARG A 46 -15.50 -3.81 15.46
C ARG A 46 -14.39 -2.89 14.98
N GLU A 47 -14.50 -1.60 15.28
CA GLU A 47 -13.50 -0.61 14.94
C GLU A 47 -12.17 -0.91 15.65
N TYR A 48 -12.19 -1.19 16.95
CA TYR A 48 -10.98 -1.55 17.69
C TYR A 48 -10.31 -2.82 17.15
N LEU A 49 -11.09 -3.87 16.84
CA LEU A 49 -10.56 -5.10 16.25
C LEU A 49 -9.95 -4.85 14.87
N ALA A 50 -10.57 -4.01 14.04
CA ALA A 50 -10.05 -3.64 12.72
C ALA A 50 -8.72 -2.88 12.86
N GLN A 51 -8.66 -1.87 13.73
CA GLN A 51 -7.43 -1.11 14.00
C GLN A 51 -6.30 -2.00 14.53
N ARG A 52 -6.59 -2.88 15.50
CA ARG A 52 -5.58 -3.79 16.04
C ARG A 52 -5.13 -4.83 15.02
N ASN A 53 -6.03 -5.38 14.21
CA ASN A 53 -5.64 -6.28 13.12
C ASN A 53 -4.76 -5.57 12.11
N ALA A 54 -5.08 -4.33 11.72
CA ALA A 54 -4.24 -3.55 10.82
C ALA A 54 -2.84 -3.30 11.43
N GLN A 55 -2.77 -3.00 12.73
CA GLN A 55 -1.50 -2.85 13.44
C GLN A 55 -0.71 -4.17 13.49
N ILE A 56 -1.35 -5.29 13.84
CA ILE A 56 -0.71 -6.62 13.84
C ILE A 56 -0.21 -6.97 12.44
N ILE A 57 -0.99 -6.70 11.40
CA ILE A 57 -0.56 -6.93 10.01
C ILE A 57 0.65 -6.05 9.70
N ALA A 58 0.62 -4.76 10.02
CA ALA A 58 1.74 -3.86 9.79
C ALA A 58 3.00 -4.27 10.57
N GLU A 59 2.87 -4.66 11.84
CA GLU A 59 3.97 -5.11 12.69
C GLU A 59 4.59 -6.44 12.21
N ASN A 60 3.80 -7.32 11.57
CA ASN A 60 4.26 -8.62 11.08
C ASN A 60 4.57 -8.65 9.58
N THR A 61 4.35 -7.54 8.86
CA THR A 61 4.64 -7.43 7.42
C THR A 61 5.89 -6.59 7.24
N ALA A 62 6.94 -7.20 6.70
CA ALA A 62 8.16 -6.46 6.37
C ALA A 62 7.86 -5.37 5.34
N THR A 63 8.25 -4.15 5.66
CA THR A 63 8.22 -3.01 4.72
C THR A 63 9.28 -3.18 3.63
N LEU A 64 9.13 -2.45 2.53
CA LEU A 64 10.13 -2.48 1.45
C LEU A 64 11.52 -2.04 1.95
N GLU A 65 11.56 -1.05 2.84
CA GLU A 65 12.79 -0.55 3.44
C GLU A 65 13.45 -1.58 4.35
N GLU A 66 12.67 -2.31 5.15
CA GLU A 66 13.20 -3.44 5.95
C GLU A 66 13.75 -4.56 5.07
N ILE A 67 13.07 -4.89 3.96
CA ILE A 67 13.54 -5.89 3.00
C ILE A 67 14.87 -5.44 2.37
N TYR A 68 14.97 -4.18 1.95
CA TYR A 68 16.20 -3.62 1.37
C TYR A 68 17.35 -3.58 2.37
N SER A 69 17.07 -3.18 3.61
CA SER A 69 18.04 -3.20 4.70
C SER A 69 18.53 -4.62 4.95
N PHE A 70 17.63 -5.59 5.07
CA PHE A 70 17.96 -7.00 5.28
C PHE A 70 18.88 -7.57 4.18
N TRP A 71 18.54 -7.36 2.90
CA TRP A 71 19.39 -7.83 1.80
C TRP A 71 20.73 -7.08 1.77
N THR A 72 20.75 -5.79 2.09
CA THR A 72 22.00 -5.00 2.10
C THR A 72 22.97 -5.50 3.17
N VAL A 73 22.45 -5.75 4.38
CA VAL A 73 23.22 -6.34 5.48
C VAL A 73 23.71 -7.73 5.08
N THR A 74 22.82 -8.58 4.57
CA THR A 74 23.16 -9.95 4.15
C THR A 74 24.24 -9.99 3.07
N MET A 75 24.15 -9.13 2.05
CA MET A 75 25.15 -9.06 0.97
C MET A 75 26.55 -8.66 1.47
N ARG A 76 26.61 -7.75 2.46
CA ARG A 76 27.85 -7.18 3.01
C ARG A 76 28.48 -8.03 4.11
N ASP A 77 27.70 -8.85 4.79
CA ASP A 77 28.18 -9.72 5.85
C ASP A 77 29.17 -10.76 5.33
N GLN A 78 30.42 -10.67 5.76
CA GLN A 78 31.48 -11.61 5.36
C GLN A 78 31.36 -12.98 6.05
N ALA A 79 30.61 -13.08 7.16
CA ALA A 79 30.39 -14.34 7.87
C ALA A 79 29.33 -15.22 7.19
N SER A 80 28.45 -14.61 6.38
CA SER A 80 27.43 -15.30 5.59
C SER A 80 28.04 -16.07 4.40
N LYS A 81 27.37 -17.15 3.98
CA LYS A 81 27.83 -17.96 2.83
C LYS A 81 27.87 -17.12 1.56
N PRO A 82 28.89 -17.27 0.69
CA PRO A 82 28.96 -16.54 -0.57
C PRO A 82 27.70 -16.66 -1.44
N ALA A 83 27.05 -17.83 -1.45
CA ALA A 83 25.81 -18.04 -2.18
C ALA A 83 24.65 -17.15 -1.69
N ASP A 84 24.48 -17.02 -0.37
CA ASP A 84 23.43 -16.20 0.23
C ASP A 84 23.66 -14.71 -0.04
N ARG A 85 24.93 -14.29 0.03
CA ARG A 85 25.36 -12.92 -0.30
C ARG A 85 25.11 -12.57 -1.77
N LEU A 86 25.45 -13.48 -2.68
CA LEU A 86 25.17 -13.32 -4.11
C LEU A 86 23.67 -13.24 -4.36
N LYS A 87 22.88 -14.07 -3.66
CA LYS A 87 21.42 -14.04 -3.80
C LYS A 87 20.82 -12.72 -3.32
N ALA A 88 21.29 -12.19 -2.19
CA ALA A 88 20.87 -10.88 -1.69
C ALA A 88 21.21 -9.76 -2.68
N SER A 89 22.42 -9.80 -3.30
CA SER A 89 22.82 -8.86 -4.35
C SER A 89 21.91 -8.93 -5.58
N GLU A 90 21.56 -10.13 -6.04
CA GLU A 90 20.67 -10.33 -7.18
C GLU A 90 19.27 -9.75 -6.91
N LEU A 91 18.72 -10.03 -5.72
CA LEU A 91 17.40 -9.55 -5.31
C LEU A 91 17.35 -8.02 -5.20
N LEU A 92 18.39 -7.40 -4.62
CA LEU A 92 18.53 -5.95 -4.59
C LEU A 92 18.59 -5.36 -6.00
N SER A 93 19.41 -5.94 -6.89
CA SER A 93 19.52 -5.46 -8.26
C SER A 93 18.18 -5.52 -9.00
N LYS A 94 17.44 -6.62 -8.85
CA LYS A 94 16.10 -6.77 -9.45
C LYS A 94 15.12 -5.73 -8.93
N ALA A 95 15.13 -5.49 -7.62
CA ALA A 95 14.26 -4.50 -7.01
C ALA A 95 14.54 -3.07 -7.54
N LEU A 96 15.82 -2.69 -7.63
CA LEU A 96 16.22 -1.38 -8.15
C LEU A 96 15.86 -1.18 -9.63
N ILE A 97 15.93 -2.23 -10.45
CA ILE A 97 15.50 -2.17 -11.85
C ILE A 97 14.00 -1.87 -11.92
N VAL A 98 13.19 -2.59 -11.15
CA VAL A 98 11.73 -2.38 -11.12
C VAL A 98 11.38 -0.95 -10.67
N GLU A 99 12.06 -0.42 -9.65
CA GLU A 99 11.85 0.96 -9.19
C GLU A 99 12.22 2.00 -10.26
N ARG A 100 13.34 1.79 -10.96
CA ARG A 100 13.76 2.67 -12.05
C ARG A 100 12.73 2.67 -13.18
N THR A 101 12.33 1.50 -13.66
CA THR A 101 11.31 1.37 -14.71
C THR A 101 9.97 1.97 -14.29
N ARG A 102 9.59 1.85 -13.02
CA ARG A 102 8.37 2.48 -12.51
C ARG A 102 8.45 4.01 -12.56
N LYS A 103 9.60 4.59 -12.22
CA LYS A 103 9.82 6.05 -12.29
C LYS A 103 9.82 6.54 -13.74
N GLU A 104 10.53 5.85 -14.62
CA GLU A 104 10.54 6.17 -16.06
C GLU A 104 9.12 6.15 -16.64
N ASN A 105 8.31 5.15 -16.29
CA ASN A 105 6.91 5.08 -16.72
C ASN A 105 6.01 6.16 -16.10
N SER A 106 6.25 6.55 -14.84
CA SER A 106 5.47 7.64 -14.21
C SER A 106 5.80 9.00 -14.81
N ASP A 107 7.07 9.23 -15.14
CA ASP A 107 7.54 10.48 -15.74
C ASP A 107 7.00 10.61 -17.18
N GLN A 108 6.96 9.51 -17.94
CA GLN A 108 6.32 9.47 -19.26
C GLN A 108 4.79 9.64 -19.20
N SER A 109 4.14 9.14 -18.15
CA SER A 109 2.70 9.30 -17.96
C SER A 109 2.31 10.73 -17.55
N GLY A 110 3.22 11.46 -16.89
CA GLY A 110 3.03 12.85 -16.50
C GLY A 110 3.09 13.83 -17.68
N ALA A 111 3.99 13.57 -18.64
CA ALA A 111 4.16 14.39 -19.84
C ALA A 111 2.88 14.49 -20.68
N GLY A 112 2.02 13.46 -20.66
CA GLY A 112 0.78 13.45 -21.43
C GLY A 112 -0.35 14.30 -20.84
N HIS A 113 -0.37 14.58 -19.53
CA HIS A 113 -1.53 15.21 -18.86
C HIS A 113 -1.43 16.74 -18.72
N GLU A 114 -0.32 17.34 -19.14
CA GLU A 114 -0.04 18.78 -18.99
C GLU A 114 -1.08 19.67 -19.70
N PHE A 115 -1.66 19.17 -20.80
CA PHE A 115 -2.61 19.92 -21.64
C PHE A 115 -4.07 19.47 -21.51
N ASP A 116 -4.40 18.57 -20.57
CA ASP A 116 -5.76 18.03 -20.43
C ASP A 116 -6.81 19.10 -20.03
N GLY A 117 -6.36 20.16 -19.38
CA GLY A 117 -7.19 21.30 -18.98
C GLY A 117 -7.42 22.36 -20.07
N TRP A 118 -6.68 22.31 -21.18
CA TRP A 118 -6.68 23.35 -22.21
C TRP A 118 -7.88 23.23 -23.14
N SER A 119 -8.52 24.32 -23.49
CA SER A 119 -9.60 24.37 -24.48
C SER A 119 -9.13 23.95 -25.87
N ASP A 120 -10.06 23.56 -26.75
CA ASP A 120 -9.74 23.15 -28.12
C ASP A 120 -9.07 24.27 -28.94
N GLU A 121 -9.32 25.54 -28.58
CA GLU A 121 -8.68 26.69 -29.22
C GLU A 121 -7.24 26.88 -28.75
N GLU A 122 -6.97 26.69 -27.46
CA GLU A 122 -5.61 26.72 -26.87
C GLU A 122 -4.75 25.57 -27.41
N LEU A 123 -5.30 24.35 -27.53
CA LEU A 123 -4.61 23.21 -28.12
C LEU A 123 -4.26 23.46 -29.60
N ARG A 124 -5.20 24.01 -30.39
CA ARG A 124 -4.96 24.36 -31.81
C ARG A 124 -3.97 25.51 -31.97
N GLY A 125 -4.02 26.51 -31.08
CA GLY A 125 -3.11 27.64 -31.06
C GLY A 125 -1.67 27.21 -30.77
N ALA A 126 -1.46 26.33 -29.79
CA ALA A 126 -0.15 25.78 -29.48
C ALA A 126 0.45 24.98 -30.64
N VAL A 127 -0.36 24.15 -31.31
CA VAL A 127 0.07 23.43 -32.52
C VAL A 127 0.47 24.39 -33.65
N HIS A 128 -0.11 25.59 -33.73
CA HIS A 128 0.19 26.57 -34.78
C HIS A 128 1.43 27.44 -34.51
N LEU A 129 1.84 27.61 -33.25
CA LEU A 129 3.04 28.37 -32.82
C LEU A 129 4.33 27.52 -32.92
N MET A 130 4.41 26.70 -33.97
CA MET A 130 5.19 25.47 -34.10
C MET A 130 6.69 25.65 -34.40
N GLU A 131 7.35 26.72 -33.92
CA GLU A 131 8.77 26.92 -34.25
C GLU A 131 9.75 26.32 -33.20
N ASP A 132 9.33 26.12 -31.95
CA ASP A 132 10.24 25.73 -30.85
C ASP A 132 9.77 24.53 -29.99
N LEU A 133 8.70 23.83 -30.37
CA LEU A 133 8.23 22.67 -29.59
C LEU A 133 9.14 21.45 -29.79
N SER A 134 9.53 20.83 -28.68
CA SER A 134 10.16 19.52 -28.71
C SER A 134 9.19 18.43 -29.19
N ASP A 135 9.72 17.33 -29.74
CA ASP A 135 8.90 16.17 -30.15
C ASP A 135 8.03 15.63 -29.00
N GLU A 136 8.53 15.75 -27.75
CA GLU A 136 7.78 15.34 -26.55
C GLU A 136 6.58 16.24 -26.29
N GLU A 137 6.74 17.57 -26.36
CA GLU A 137 5.65 18.53 -26.15
C GLU A 137 4.59 18.43 -27.26
N PHE A 138 5.02 18.25 -28.52
CA PHE A 138 4.11 18.06 -29.63
C PHE A 138 3.25 16.80 -29.46
N ASN A 139 3.87 15.68 -29.09
CA ASN A 139 3.15 14.42 -28.86
C ASN A 139 2.17 14.53 -27.68
N ALA A 140 2.55 15.22 -26.60
CA ALA A 140 1.69 15.48 -25.45
C ALA A 140 0.44 16.30 -25.81
N ILE A 141 0.59 17.37 -26.60
CA ILE A 141 -0.52 18.21 -27.09
C ILE A 141 -1.48 17.39 -27.97
N MET A 142 -0.91 16.61 -28.90
CA MET A 142 -1.69 15.76 -29.81
C MET A 142 -2.45 14.66 -29.07
N ASP A 143 -1.85 14.06 -28.05
CA ASP A 143 -2.50 13.06 -27.21
C ASP A 143 -3.67 13.66 -26.39
N ALA A 144 -3.51 14.87 -25.84
CA ALA A 144 -4.59 15.59 -25.16
C ALA A 144 -5.76 15.90 -26.09
N TYR A 145 -5.46 16.38 -27.30
CA TYR A 145 -6.46 16.62 -28.34
C TYR A 145 -7.23 15.34 -28.72
N ASN A 146 -6.51 14.23 -28.91
CA ASN A 146 -7.11 12.93 -29.26
C ASN A 146 -7.96 12.34 -28.13
N ARG A 147 -7.59 12.55 -26.85
CA ARG A 147 -8.39 12.13 -25.70
C ARG A 147 -9.72 12.90 -25.61
N LYS A 148 -9.72 14.20 -25.89
CA LYS A 148 -10.95 15.01 -25.90
C LYS A 148 -11.91 14.63 -27.02
N LYS A 149 -11.39 14.38 -28.23
CA LYS A 149 -12.20 13.97 -29.38
C LYS A 149 -12.86 12.58 -29.22
N ARG A 150 -12.36 11.75 -28.29
CA ARG A 150 -12.88 10.41 -27.98
C ARG A 150 -13.95 10.39 -26.88
N ARG A 151 -14.20 11.53 -26.21
CA ARG A 151 -15.30 11.71 -25.24
C ARG A 151 -16.54 12.22 -25.94
#